data_AF-A0A6L9KWI0-F1
#
_entry.id   AF-A0A6L9KWI0-F1
#
_cell.length_a   1.000
_cell.length_b   1.000
_cell.length_c   1.000
_cell.angle_alpha   90.00
_cell.angle_beta   90.00
_cell.angle_gamma   90.00
#
_symmetry.space_group_name_H-M   'P 1'
#
loop_
_entity.id
_entity.type
_entity.pdbx_description
1 polymer ?
#
loop_
_entity_poly.entity_id
_entity_poly.type
_entity_poly.pdbx_seq_one_letter_code
_entity_poly.pdbx_strand_id
1 'polypeptide(L)'
;SLHTMQRTLPHLTRYPVAGSNLVDKVRYAEPSGAAGGRVYLNAEQYFDGVPPAVWESHIGGYRVAEKWLKDRKGRALSYDDLTHYQNVIAALARTLELQTGIDEAIAAAGGWPLN
;
A
#
# COMPACT_ATOMS: atom_id res chain seq x y z
N SER A 1 -26.27 -17.81 12.34
CA SER A 1 -26.02 -17.15 11.04
C SER A 1 -24.73 -16.36 11.12
N LEU A 2 -23.67 -16.84 10.46
CA LEU A 2 -22.37 -16.18 10.43
C LEU A 2 -22.47 -14.90 9.58
N HIS A 3 -22.36 -13.73 10.22
CA HIS A 3 -22.09 -12.48 9.52
C HIS A 3 -20.58 -12.37 9.35
N THR A 4 -20.10 -12.58 8.12
CA THR A 4 -18.73 -12.24 7.74
C THR A 4 -18.57 -10.73 7.91
N MET A 5 -17.92 -10.29 8.98
CA MET A 5 -17.50 -8.91 9.13
C MET A 5 -16.54 -8.60 7.99
N GLN A 6 -17.04 -7.94 6.95
CA GLN A 6 -16.22 -7.17 6.04
C GLN A 6 -15.52 -6.12 6.91
N ARG A 7 -14.31 -6.44 7.38
CA ARG A 7 -13.38 -5.48 7.95
C ARG A 7 -13.00 -4.55 6.81
N THR A 8 -13.84 -3.56 6.52
CA THR A 8 -13.47 -2.42 5.68
C THR A 8 -12.33 -1.75 6.44
N LEU A 9 -11.10 -2.05 6.02
CA LEU A 9 -9.92 -1.48 6.63
C LEU A 9 -10.01 0.05 6.49
N PRO A 10 -9.81 0.82 7.58
CA PRO A 10 -9.79 2.27 7.47
C PRO A 10 -8.75 2.65 6.41
N HIS A 11 -9.14 3.51 5.47
CA HIS A 11 -8.30 3.87 4.34
C HIS A 11 -7.03 4.56 4.87
N LEU A 12 -5.93 3.81 4.90
CA LEU A 12 -4.62 4.26 5.37
C LEU A 12 -4.09 5.41 4.50
N THR A 13 -4.52 5.44 3.24
CA THR A 13 -4.07 6.39 2.22
C THR A 13 -5.17 7.38 1.86
N ARG A 14 -4.76 8.63 1.60
CA ARG A 14 -5.66 9.71 1.16
C ARG A 14 -5.42 9.99 -0.32
N TYR A 15 -6.49 10.28 -1.05
CA TYR A 15 -6.43 10.70 -2.45
C TYR A 15 -6.95 12.14 -2.57
N PRO A 16 -6.12 13.17 -2.28
CA PRO A 16 -6.59 14.54 -2.13
C PRO A 16 -6.89 15.23 -3.47
N VAL A 17 -6.36 14.72 -4.59
CA VAL A 17 -6.49 15.35 -5.91
C VAL A 17 -7.40 14.51 -6.82
N ALA A 18 -8.67 14.89 -6.90
CA ALA A 18 -9.60 14.37 -7.89
C ALA A 18 -9.30 14.97 -9.27
N GLY A 19 -9.41 14.17 -10.33
CA GLY A 19 -8.99 14.55 -11.67
C GLY A 19 -9.27 13.44 -12.68
N SER A 20 -8.49 13.37 -13.75
CA SER A 20 -8.69 12.41 -14.85
C SER A 20 -8.49 10.95 -14.44
N ASN A 21 -7.80 10.71 -13.31
CA ASN A 21 -7.41 9.39 -12.80
C ASN A 21 -6.62 8.57 -13.84
N LEU A 22 -6.03 9.25 -14.82
CA LEU A 22 -5.27 8.63 -15.89
C LEU A 22 -3.90 8.24 -15.36
N VAL A 23 -3.61 6.95 -15.38
CA VAL A 23 -2.27 6.47 -15.03
C VAL A 23 -1.34 6.74 -16.20
N ASP A 24 -0.37 7.61 -15.99
CA ASP A 24 0.63 7.97 -16.99
C ASP A 24 2.03 7.58 -16.49
N LYS A 25 2.53 8.30 -15.49
CA LYS A 25 3.84 8.08 -14.91
C LYS A 25 3.71 7.76 -13.43
N VAL A 26 3.78 6.47 -13.13
CA VAL A 26 3.84 5.97 -11.76
C VAL A 26 5.19 6.35 -11.16
N ARG A 27 5.17 7.12 -10.07
CA ARG A 27 6.38 7.44 -9.28
C ARG A 27 6.04 7.42 -7.80
N TYR A 28 6.98 6.96 -6.99
CA TYR A 28 6.89 7.08 -5.55
C TYR A 28 7.81 8.21 -5.09
N ALA A 29 7.26 9.12 -4.30
CA ALA A 29 8.03 10.09 -3.56
C ALA A 29 8.12 9.60 -2.11
N GLU A 30 9.35 9.46 -1.64
CA GLU A 30 9.60 9.07 -0.27
C GLU A 30 9.00 10.07 0.72
N PRO A 31 8.57 9.60 1.90
CA PRO A 31 8.10 10.46 2.97
C PRO A 31 9.18 11.47 3.37
N SER A 32 8.84 12.76 3.39
CA SER A 32 9.68 13.81 3.95
C SER A 32 9.24 14.09 5.39
N GLY A 33 9.87 13.43 6.38
CA GLY A 33 9.59 13.63 7.80
C GLY A 33 8.57 12.64 8.39
N ALA A 34 7.62 13.12 9.19
CA ALA A 34 6.63 12.30 9.91
C ALA A 34 5.41 11.88 9.05
N ALA A 35 5.29 12.40 7.82
CA ALA A 35 4.21 12.03 6.90
C ALA A 35 4.56 10.74 6.15
N GLY A 36 3.55 9.96 5.71
CA GLY A 36 3.77 8.82 4.81
C GLY A 36 4.23 9.26 3.41
N GLY A 37 4.72 8.30 2.62
CA GLY A 37 5.15 8.56 1.24
C GLY A 37 3.97 8.77 0.29
N ARG A 38 4.29 9.23 -0.92
CA ARG A 38 3.31 9.61 -1.94
C ARG A 38 3.48 8.80 -3.22
N VAL A 39 2.46 8.06 -3.62
CA VAL A 39 2.43 7.35 -4.90
C VAL A 39 1.67 8.18 -5.91
N TYR A 40 2.39 8.77 -6.85
CA TYR A 40 1.83 9.49 -7.98
C TYR A 40 1.45 8.52 -9.09
N LEU A 41 0.25 8.69 -9.64
CA LEU A 41 -0.17 8.02 -10.87
C LEU A 41 0.05 8.89 -12.11
N ASN A 42 0.09 10.22 -11.94
CA ASN A 42 0.45 11.21 -12.94
C ASN A 42 1.11 12.44 -12.28
N ALA A 43 1.29 13.54 -13.02
CA ALA A 43 1.97 14.73 -12.51
C ALA A 43 1.23 15.41 -11.33
N GLU A 44 -0.09 15.33 -11.30
CA GLU A 44 -0.95 16.09 -10.37
C GLU A 44 -1.56 15.20 -9.28
N GLN A 45 -1.92 13.97 -9.62
CA GLN A 45 -2.69 13.05 -8.79
C GLN A 45 -1.81 12.01 -8.11
N TYR A 46 -2.04 11.83 -6.82
CA TYR A 46 -1.26 10.93 -5.97
C TYR A 46 -2.06 10.39 -4.80
N PHE A 47 -1.66 9.20 -4.34
CA PHE A 47 -2.04 8.62 -3.06
C PHE A 47 -1.03 9.07 -2.00
N ASP A 48 -1.52 9.74 -0.98
CA ASP A 48 -0.75 10.19 0.18
C ASP A 48 -0.88 9.17 1.33
N GLY A 49 0.14 9.09 2.19
CA GLY A 49 0.12 8.18 3.34
C GLY A 49 0.52 6.74 3.03
N VAL A 50 1.24 6.48 1.94
CA VAL A 50 1.76 5.14 1.60
C VAL A 50 3.09 4.94 2.32
N PRO A 51 3.22 3.97 3.25
CA PRO A 51 4.49 3.72 3.91
C PRO A 51 5.56 3.17 2.94
N PRO A 52 6.85 3.51 3.10
CA PRO A 52 7.93 2.96 2.27
C PRO A 52 7.97 1.44 2.27
N ALA A 53 7.79 0.82 3.44
CA ALA A 53 7.78 -0.64 3.57
C ALA A 53 6.67 -1.30 2.72
N VAL A 54 5.51 -0.63 2.58
CA VAL A 54 4.42 -1.12 1.73
C VAL A 54 4.74 -0.95 0.25
N TRP A 55 5.34 0.18 -0.13
CA TRP A 55 5.78 0.41 -1.50
C TRP A 55 6.88 -0.58 -1.93
N GLU A 56 7.80 -0.87 -1.01
CA GLU A 56 8.87 -1.85 -1.18
C GLU A 56 8.39 -3.30 -1.00
N SER A 57 7.10 -3.53 -0.70
CA SER A 57 6.57 -4.88 -0.57
C SER A 57 6.59 -5.62 -1.92
N HIS A 58 7.44 -6.65 -1.98
CA HIS A 58 7.52 -7.57 -3.12
C HIS A 58 6.76 -8.85 -2.84
N ILE A 59 6.01 -9.33 -3.83
CA ILE A 59 5.50 -10.70 -3.85
C ILE A 59 6.18 -11.39 -5.03
N GLY A 60 7.19 -12.20 -4.73
CA GLY A 60 8.10 -12.75 -5.74
C GLY A 60 9.10 -11.69 -6.23
N GLY A 61 9.23 -11.54 -7.55
CA GLY A 61 10.23 -10.65 -8.18
C GLY A 61 9.76 -9.24 -8.54
N TYR A 62 8.59 -8.81 -8.11
CA TYR A 62 8.03 -7.49 -8.46
C TYR A 62 7.34 -6.79 -7.29
N ARG A 63 7.34 -5.45 -7.31
CA ARG A 63 6.62 -4.60 -6.35
C ARG A 63 5.13 -4.65 -6.67
N VAL A 64 4.31 -5.12 -5.73
CA VAL A 64 2.87 -5.33 -5.98
C VAL A 64 2.16 -3.99 -6.21
N ALA A 65 2.44 -3.01 -5.35
CA ALA A 65 1.86 -1.67 -5.43
C ALA A 65 2.22 -0.94 -6.73
N GLU A 66 3.46 -1.11 -7.20
CA GLU A 66 3.93 -0.52 -8.45
C GLU A 66 3.34 -1.24 -9.67
N LYS A 67 3.38 -2.58 -9.68
CA LYS A 67 2.88 -3.40 -10.78
C LYS A 67 1.39 -3.16 -11.01
N TRP A 68 0.60 -3.04 -9.94
CA TRP A 68 -0.83 -2.82 -10.06
C TRP A 68 -1.17 -1.55 -10.84
N LEU A 69 -0.41 -0.46 -10.62
CA LEU A 69 -0.58 0.79 -11.38
C LEU A 69 -0.01 0.68 -12.80
N LYS A 70 1.17 0.07 -12.97
CA LYS A 70 1.79 -0.12 -14.30
C LYS A 70 0.90 -0.92 -15.25
N ASP A 71 0.24 -1.96 -14.76
CA ASP A 71 -0.71 -2.78 -15.54
C ASP A 71 -1.95 -1.96 -15.99
N ARG A 72 -2.15 -0.77 -15.42
CA ARG A 72 -3.24 0.16 -15.73
C ARG A 72 -2.74 1.45 -16.41
N LYS A 73 -1.49 1.48 -16.87
CA LYS A 73 -0.95 2.63 -17.59
C LYS A 73 -1.74 2.86 -18.89
N GLY A 74 -2.09 4.12 -19.15
CA GLY A 74 -2.85 4.52 -20.33
C GLY A 74 -4.37 4.39 -20.20
N ARG A 75 -4.90 4.00 -19.02
CA ARG A 75 -6.33 4.02 -18.72
C ARG A 75 -6.66 4.86 -17.49
N ALA A 76 -7.86 5.43 -17.49
CA ALA A 76 -8.41 6.12 -16.32
C ALA A 76 -8.89 5.09 -15.28
N LEU A 77 -8.50 5.28 -14.03
CA LEU A 77 -8.99 4.48 -12.91
C LEU A 77 -10.40 4.93 -12.53
N SER A 78 -11.31 3.95 -12.40
CA SER A 78 -12.63 4.17 -11.83
C SER A 78 -12.55 4.42 -10.32
N TYR A 79 -13.64 4.91 -9.73
CA TYR A 79 -13.73 5.04 -8.27
C TYR A 79 -13.51 3.69 -7.56
N ASP A 80 -14.01 2.60 -8.13
CA ASP A 80 -13.82 1.25 -7.61
C ASP A 80 -12.35 0.81 -7.69
N ASP A 81 -11.65 1.13 -8.79
CA ASP A 81 -10.22 0.90 -8.92
C ASP A 81 -9.41 1.65 -7.85
N LEU A 82 -9.73 2.92 -7.62
CA LEU A 82 -9.06 3.74 -6.60
C LEU A 82 -9.27 3.13 -5.21
N THR A 83 -10.51 2.81 -4.86
CA THR A 83 -10.87 2.18 -3.59
C THR A 83 -10.19 0.82 -3.43
N HIS A 84 -10.16 0.02 -4.51
CA HIS A 84 -9.49 -1.28 -4.52
C HIS A 84 -7.99 -1.13 -4.30
N TYR A 85 -7.34 -0.16 -4.92
CA TYR A 85 -5.93 0.12 -4.69
C TYR A 85 -5.64 0.50 -3.23
N GLN A 86 -6.46 1.35 -2.62
CA GLN A 86 -6.33 1.70 -1.21
C GLN A 86 -6.46 0.47 -0.31
N ASN A 87 -7.39 -0.44 -0.61
CA ASN A 87 -7.55 -1.69 0.11
C ASN A 87 -6.33 -2.61 -0.03
N VAL A 88 -5.72 -2.70 -1.21
CA VAL A 88 -4.48 -3.47 -1.43
C VAL A 88 -3.35 -2.90 -0.57
N ILE A 89 -3.14 -1.58 -0.58
CA ILE A 89 -2.12 -0.91 0.24
C ILE A 89 -2.38 -1.16 1.74
N ALA A 90 -3.64 -1.05 2.19
CA ALA A 90 -4.01 -1.29 3.58
C ALA A 90 -3.77 -2.75 4.00
N ALA A 91 -4.06 -3.73 3.13
CA ALA A 91 -3.81 -5.14 3.40
C ALA A 91 -2.31 -5.48 3.51
N LEU A 92 -1.49 -4.87 2.65
CA LEU A 92 -0.02 -5.00 2.71
C LEU A 92 0.53 -4.37 4.00
N ALA A 93 0.07 -3.16 4.35
CA ALA A 93 0.47 -2.50 5.59
C ALA A 93 0.15 -3.35 6.82
N ARG A 94 -1.06 -3.92 6.88
CA ARG A 94 -1.45 -4.83 7.97
C ARG A 94 -0.58 -6.08 8.03
N THR A 95 -0.24 -6.65 6.88
CA THR A 95 0.63 -7.84 6.83
C THR A 95 2.01 -7.52 7.38
N LEU A 96 2.56 -6.36 7.02
CA LEU A 96 3.86 -5.89 7.52
C LEU A 96 3.82 -5.61 9.02
N GLU A 97 2.78 -4.92 9.52
CA GLU A 97 2.56 -4.71 10.96
C GLU A 97 2.55 -6.04 11.73
N LEU A 98 1.86 -7.05 11.20
CA LEU A 98 1.79 -8.37 11.82
C LEU A 98 3.13 -9.10 11.79
N GLN A 99 3.90 -9.02 10.69
CA GLN A 99 5.24 -9.60 10.62
C GLN A 99 6.17 -8.96 11.64
N THR A 100 6.18 -7.64 11.75
CA THR A 100 6.99 -6.92 12.75
C THR A 100 6.62 -7.33 14.18
N GLY A 101 5.32 -7.47 14.48
CA GLY A 101 4.88 -7.92 15.80
C GLY A 101 5.29 -9.36 16.14
N ILE A 102 5.34 -10.26 15.13
CA ILE A 102 5.84 -11.63 15.31
C ILE A 102 7.34 -11.62 15.57
N ASP A 103 8.12 -10.86 14.79
CA ASP A 103 9.57 -10.76 14.95
C ASP A 103 9.94 -10.18 16.33
N GLU A 104 9.22 -9.15 16.80
CA GLU A 104 9.40 -8.60 18.14
C GLU A 104 9.08 -9.62 19.24
N ALA A 105 8.00 -10.39 19.09
CA ALA A 105 7.63 -11.43 20.06
C ALA A 105 8.68 -12.54 20.12
N ILE A 106 9.27 -12.93 18.97
CA ILE A 106 10.34 -13.93 18.91
C ILE A 106 11.65 -13.39 19.50
N ALA A 107 12.01 -12.14 19.21
CA ALA A 107 13.17 -11.49 19.80
C ALA A 107 13.03 -11.39 21.33
N ALA A 108 11.85 -11.04 21.84
CA ALA A 108 11.55 -10.99 23.27
C ALA A 108 11.57 -12.38 23.94
N ALA A 109 11.27 -13.44 23.19
CA ALA A 109 11.30 -14.82 23.67
C ALA A 109 12.70 -15.48 23.65
N GLY A 110 13.75 -14.76 23.26
CA GLY A 110 15.13 -15.26 23.24
C GLY A 110 15.69 -15.58 21.84
N GLY A 111 15.00 -15.16 20.78
CA GLY A 111 15.43 -15.35 19.39
C GLY A 111 15.05 -16.72 18.81
N TRP A 112 15.16 -16.85 17.48
CA TRP A 112 14.90 -18.12 16.80
C TRP A 112 15.89 -19.21 17.27
N PRO A 113 15.42 -20.41 17.67
CA PRO A 113 16.30 -21.55 17.88
C PRO A 113 16.75 -22.07 16.50
N LEU A 114 17.74 -21.43 15.92
CA LEU A 114 18.52 -21.99 14.81
C LEU A 114 19.92 -22.28 15.36
N ASN A 115 20.02 -23.41 16.06
CA ASN A 115 21.26 -24.08 16.40
C ASN A 115 21.21 -25.47 15.77
#